data_AF-A0A9W9ETQ6-F1
#
_entry.id   AF-A0A9W9ETQ6-F1
#
_cell.length_a   1.000
_cell.length_b   1.000
_cell.length_c   1.000
_cell.angle_alpha   90.00
_cell.angle_beta   90.00
_cell.angle_gamma   90.00
#
_symmetry.space_group_name_H-M   'P 1'
#
loop_
_entity.id
_entity.type
_entity.pdbx_description
1 polymer ?
#
loop_
_entity_poly.entity_id
_entity_poly.type
_entity_poly.pdbx_seq_one_letter_code
_entity_poly.pdbx_strand_id
1 'polypeptide(L)'
;MTTYVAYSPNSAIDEFFNSNTTVTRKQCDEFAVSRAGGVSSALRMQGVCSYTVTAGPNNLKNKLFQFRDKDSTIDMSIMVLARAIHPEFVPSCKYLGTMGDLKPVYIYEMEYLPGTAHIMARIPQNDVSRQYNTIKDFARVRKELPSLFKILPFTLSHGDLNTMNLLVNPETGHITGIVDWAESRILPFGFALYGLENLLGWMDSAGWHYYDHYRELKNLFWQTFQEGARDFSDADLDLIRVARMAGIFYHYGFNFDAKGVVQSVRGQSGGSLAYVDAFCVTVMPVNIR
;
A
#
# COMPACT_ATOMS: atom_id res chain seq x y z
N MET A 1 17.98 24.48 -20.02
CA MET A 1 18.32 24.16 -18.62
C MET A 1 17.05 24.30 -17.80
N THR A 2 16.59 23.26 -17.13
CA THR A 2 15.38 23.31 -16.29
C THR A 2 15.76 23.72 -14.88
N THR A 3 15.33 24.90 -14.44
CA THR A 3 15.57 25.40 -13.08
C THR A 3 14.69 24.67 -12.08
N TYR A 4 15.30 23.86 -11.20
CA TYR A 4 14.59 23.25 -10.08
C TYR A 4 14.10 24.33 -9.11
N VAL A 5 12.79 24.56 -9.06
CA VAL A 5 12.15 25.40 -8.04
C VAL A 5 12.10 24.61 -6.73
N ALA A 6 12.73 25.11 -5.68
CA ALA A 6 12.69 24.48 -4.36
C ALA A 6 11.32 24.68 -3.70
N TYR A 7 10.71 23.61 -3.19
CA TYR A 7 9.42 23.67 -2.50
C TYR A 7 9.45 24.60 -1.28
N SER A 8 8.46 25.48 -1.19
CA SER A 8 8.27 26.46 -0.12
C SER A 8 6.88 26.26 0.52
N PRO A 9 6.79 26.00 1.84
CA PRO A 9 5.51 25.81 2.51
C PRO A 9 4.60 27.04 2.44
N ASN A 10 5.16 28.24 2.60
CA ASN A 10 4.38 29.48 2.52
C ASN A 10 3.84 29.68 1.10
N SER A 11 4.68 29.50 0.08
CA SER A 11 4.27 29.67 -1.32
C SER A 11 3.14 28.71 -1.71
N ALA A 12 3.16 27.45 -1.23
CA ALA A 12 2.07 26.50 -1.44
C ALA A 12 0.77 26.86 -0.68
N ILE A 13 0.88 27.49 0.50
CA ILE A 13 -0.27 28.03 1.25
C ILE A 13 -0.87 29.21 0.47
N ASP A 14 -0.02 30.15 0.06
CA ASP A 14 -0.41 31.36 -0.65
C ASP A 14 -1.03 31.02 -2.02
N GLU A 15 -0.47 30.04 -2.74
CA GLU A 15 -1.01 29.54 -4.02
C GLU A 15 -2.43 28.97 -3.87
N PHE A 16 -2.67 28.12 -2.86
CA PHE A 16 -4.01 27.59 -2.55
C PHE A 16 -5.01 28.70 -2.21
N PHE A 17 -4.61 29.67 -1.36
CA PHE A 17 -5.50 30.74 -0.93
C PHE A 17 -5.74 31.83 -1.99
N ASN A 18 -4.82 32.02 -2.94
CA ASN A 18 -5.02 32.91 -4.08
C ASN A 18 -5.86 32.27 -5.20
N SER A 19 -5.75 30.94 -5.39
CA SER A 19 -6.27 30.24 -6.57
C SER A 19 -7.54 29.44 -6.30
N ASN A 20 -7.57 28.64 -5.22
CA ASN A 20 -8.54 27.57 -5.02
C ASN A 20 -9.77 27.99 -4.21
N THR A 21 -9.66 29.01 -3.34
CA THR A 21 -10.75 29.44 -2.44
C THR A 21 -10.91 30.97 -2.33
N THR A 22 -12.04 31.41 -1.78
CA THR A 22 -12.29 32.79 -1.32
C THR A 22 -12.27 32.90 0.21
N VAL A 23 -12.08 31.78 0.92
CA VAL A 23 -11.92 31.74 2.38
C VAL A 23 -10.50 32.13 2.73
N THR A 24 -10.31 32.99 3.73
CA THR A 24 -8.96 33.38 4.17
C THR A 24 -8.34 32.31 5.07
N ARG A 25 -7.01 32.21 5.04
CA ARG A 25 -6.22 31.40 5.98
C ARG A 25 -6.64 31.60 7.43
N LYS A 26 -6.88 32.86 7.83
CA LYS A 26 -7.30 33.23 9.18
C LYS A 26 -8.59 32.50 9.59
N GLN A 27 -9.60 32.45 8.73
CA GLN A 27 -10.87 31.77 9.03
C GLN A 27 -10.68 30.25 9.21
N CYS A 28 -9.79 29.63 8.42
CA CYS A 28 -9.43 28.21 8.59
C CYS A 28 -8.70 27.96 9.93
N ASP A 29 -7.72 28.80 10.27
CA ASP A 29 -6.97 28.73 11.54
C ASP A 29 -7.91 28.96 12.76
N GLU A 30 -8.80 29.95 12.70
CA GLU A 30 -9.78 30.25 13.75
C GLU A 30 -10.81 29.11 13.91
N PHE A 31 -11.27 28.50 12.81
CA PHE A 31 -12.15 27.32 12.88
C PHE A 31 -11.46 26.14 13.57
N ALA A 32 -10.21 25.83 13.21
CA ALA A 32 -9.45 24.75 13.82
C ALA A 32 -9.26 24.96 15.33
N VAL A 33 -8.95 26.21 15.75
CA VAL A 33 -8.87 26.59 17.18
C VAL A 33 -10.23 26.48 17.86
N SER A 34 -11.33 26.95 17.25
CA SER A 34 -12.68 26.84 17.84
C SER A 34 -13.12 25.39 18.07
N ARG A 35 -12.59 24.45 17.27
CA ARG A 35 -13.01 23.05 17.23
C ARG A 35 -12.11 22.10 18.03
N ALA A 36 -10.87 22.48 18.33
CA ALA A 36 -9.91 21.66 19.09
C ALA A 36 -9.28 22.38 20.30
N GLY A 37 -9.42 23.71 20.41
CA GLY A 37 -8.76 24.54 21.42
C GLY A 37 -7.27 24.80 21.13
N GLY A 38 -6.68 25.68 21.93
CA GLY A 38 -5.25 26.01 21.86
C GLY A 38 -4.86 26.79 20.60
N VAL A 39 -3.89 26.27 19.84
CA VAL A 39 -3.21 27.00 18.76
C VAL A 39 -3.25 26.20 17.46
N SER A 40 -3.66 26.83 16.35
CA SER A 40 -3.52 26.25 15.00
C SER A 40 -2.08 26.34 14.50
N SER A 41 -1.62 25.34 13.77
CA SER A 41 -0.31 25.34 13.12
C SER A 41 -0.36 24.60 11.79
N ALA A 42 -0.03 25.31 10.72
CA ALA A 42 0.08 24.72 9.38
C ALA A 42 1.12 23.60 9.32
N LEU A 43 0.80 22.52 8.62
CA LEU A 43 1.78 21.49 8.30
C LEU A 43 2.86 22.04 7.35
N ARG A 44 4.08 21.50 7.47
CA ARG A 44 5.22 21.91 6.63
C ARG A 44 5.14 21.37 5.19
N MET A 45 4.40 20.27 4.96
CA MET A 45 3.91 19.90 3.63
C MET A 45 2.45 20.31 3.51
N GLN A 46 2.10 20.86 2.35
CA GLN A 46 0.73 21.21 1.96
C GLN A 46 0.41 20.55 0.63
N GLY A 47 -0.87 20.36 0.34
CA GLY A 47 -1.34 19.88 -0.96
C GLY A 47 -1.80 21.06 -1.80
N VAL A 48 -1.56 21.02 -3.11
CA VAL A 48 -2.00 22.08 -4.07
C VAL A 48 -3.50 22.36 -3.93
N CYS A 49 -4.31 21.34 -3.66
CA CYS A 49 -5.76 21.43 -3.50
C CYS A 49 -6.24 21.43 -2.03
N SER A 50 -5.35 21.63 -1.04
CA SER A 50 -5.73 21.50 0.37
C SER A 50 -4.79 22.19 1.37
N TYR A 51 -5.33 23.15 2.12
CA TYR A 51 -4.70 23.67 3.33
C TYR A 51 -4.89 22.72 4.52
N THR A 52 -3.81 22.39 5.23
CA THR A 52 -3.81 21.42 6.32
C THR A 52 -3.11 21.96 7.57
N VAL A 53 -3.78 21.88 8.71
CA VAL A 53 -3.31 22.39 10.01
C VAL A 53 -3.48 21.36 11.12
N THR A 54 -2.76 21.52 12.22
CA THR A 54 -3.01 20.82 13.49
C THR A 54 -3.42 21.81 14.56
N ALA A 55 -4.38 21.44 15.42
CA ALA A 55 -4.79 22.23 16.57
C ALA A 55 -5.04 21.36 17.82
N GLY A 56 -4.92 21.99 18.99
CA GLY A 56 -5.13 21.37 20.30
C GLY A 56 -4.53 22.17 21.46
N PRO A 57 -4.99 21.92 22.71
CA PRO A 57 -4.53 22.63 23.90
C PRO A 57 -3.11 22.23 24.31
N ASN A 58 -2.46 23.06 25.14
CA ASN A 58 -1.14 22.80 25.73
C ASN A 58 -0.04 22.45 24.71
N ASN A 59 -0.15 22.98 23.48
CA ASN A 59 0.71 22.66 22.32
C ASN A 59 0.68 21.18 21.87
N LEU A 60 -0.29 20.39 22.33
CA LEU A 60 -0.50 19.01 21.92
C LEU A 60 -1.30 18.97 20.62
N LYS A 61 -0.74 18.30 19.59
CA LYS A 61 -1.35 18.17 18.26
C LYS A 61 -2.44 17.10 18.26
N ASN A 62 -3.57 17.40 18.90
CA ASN A 62 -4.60 16.40 19.16
C ASN A 62 -5.54 16.15 17.98
N LYS A 63 -5.69 17.13 17.07
CA LYS A 63 -6.49 16.99 15.84
C LYS A 63 -5.79 17.61 14.64
N LEU A 64 -6.04 17.02 13.47
CA LEU A 64 -5.66 17.55 12.17
C LEU A 64 -6.94 18.04 11.47
N PHE A 65 -6.88 19.21 10.84
CA PHE A 65 -7.95 19.74 10.01
C PHE A 65 -7.43 19.97 8.61
N GLN A 66 -8.20 19.49 7.62
CA GLN A 66 -7.91 19.71 6.22
C GLN A 66 -9.06 20.44 5.55
N PHE A 67 -8.73 21.57 4.93
CA PHE A 67 -9.62 22.47 4.20
C PHE A 67 -9.31 22.28 2.72
N ARG A 68 -10.22 21.65 1.99
CA ARG A 68 -10.03 21.23 0.58
C ARG A 68 -10.92 22.05 -0.33
N ASP A 69 -10.51 22.31 -1.56
CA ASP A 69 -11.41 22.94 -2.53
C ASP A 69 -12.56 22.02 -2.96
N LYS A 70 -13.55 22.63 -3.63
CA LYS A 70 -14.79 21.97 -4.07
C LYS A 70 -14.57 20.82 -5.07
N ASP A 71 -13.47 20.85 -5.82
CA ASP A 71 -13.20 19.89 -6.90
C ASP A 71 -12.35 18.70 -6.41
N SER A 72 -11.87 18.77 -5.16
CA SER A 72 -10.90 17.83 -4.58
C SER A 72 -11.40 17.18 -3.28
N THR A 73 -12.71 17.00 -3.11
CA THR A 73 -13.33 16.46 -1.89
C THR A 73 -12.89 15.02 -1.55
N ILE A 74 -13.10 14.60 -0.29
CA ILE A 74 -12.80 13.23 0.18
C ILE A 74 -14.10 12.45 0.25
N ASP A 75 -14.18 11.32 -0.46
CA ASP A 75 -15.30 10.39 -0.36
C ASP A 75 -15.30 9.72 1.03
N MET A 76 -16.32 10.04 1.83
CA MET A 76 -16.45 9.51 3.19
C MET A 76 -16.86 8.03 3.22
N SER A 77 -17.50 7.49 2.18
CA SER A 77 -17.78 6.06 2.06
C SER A 77 -16.50 5.27 1.81
N ILE A 78 -15.62 5.79 0.95
CA ILE A 78 -14.29 5.21 0.72
C ILE A 78 -13.43 5.35 1.99
N MET A 79 -13.46 6.48 2.70
CA MET A 79 -12.73 6.59 3.98
C MET A 79 -13.25 5.66 5.07
N VAL A 80 -14.56 5.40 5.15
CA VAL A 80 -15.14 4.44 6.09
C VAL A 80 -14.78 3.01 5.71
N LEU A 81 -14.90 2.62 4.44
CA LEU A 81 -14.52 1.29 3.96
C LEU A 81 -13.02 1.06 4.10
N ALA A 82 -12.20 2.02 3.68
CA ALA A 82 -10.77 2.00 3.88
C ALA A 82 -10.46 1.85 5.37
N ARG A 83 -11.02 2.66 6.27
CA ARG A 83 -10.75 2.49 7.72
C ARG A 83 -11.32 1.19 8.31
N ALA A 84 -12.30 0.54 7.69
CA ALA A 84 -12.81 -0.76 8.13
C ALA A 84 -11.87 -1.91 7.73
N ILE A 85 -11.35 -1.91 6.50
CA ILE A 85 -10.34 -2.89 6.04
C ILE A 85 -8.96 -2.56 6.64
N HIS A 86 -8.70 -1.28 6.90
CA HIS A 86 -7.37 -0.71 7.10
C HIS A 86 -7.26 0.31 8.28
N PRO A 87 -7.67 -0.05 9.52
CA PRO A 87 -7.94 0.91 10.60
C PRO A 87 -6.73 1.66 11.20
N GLU A 88 -5.50 1.16 11.08
CA GLU A 88 -4.33 1.71 11.78
C GLU A 88 -3.47 2.72 10.98
N PHE A 89 -3.70 2.88 9.68
CA PHE A 89 -3.08 3.96 8.86
C PHE A 89 -4.10 4.89 8.21
N VAL A 90 -5.36 4.45 8.07
CA VAL A 90 -6.43 5.32 7.62
C VAL A 90 -6.97 6.06 8.85
N PRO A 91 -6.67 7.37 9.03
CA PRO A 91 -7.14 8.11 10.19
C PRO A 91 -8.67 8.11 10.25
N SER A 92 -9.26 8.16 11.46
CA SER A 92 -10.68 8.52 11.52
C SER A 92 -10.85 9.93 10.93
N CYS A 93 -11.72 10.03 9.94
CA CYS A 93 -12.01 11.23 9.21
C CYS A 93 -13.50 11.55 9.36
N LYS A 94 -13.84 12.82 9.54
CA LYS A 94 -15.20 13.32 9.68
C LYS A 94 -15.36 14.57 8.85
N TYR A 95 -16.27 14.54 7.88
CA TYR A 95 -16.70 15.74 7.19
C TYR A 95 -17.47 16.65 8.16
N LEU A 96 -17.13 17.94 8.20
CA LEU A 96 -17.74 18.95 9.09
C LEU A 96 -18.57 20.01 8.34
N GLY A 97 -18.74 19.87 7.02
CA GLY A 97 -19.44 20.85 6.18
C GLY A 97 -18.52 21.75 5.36
N THR A 98 -19.05 22.90 4.93
CA THR A 98 -18.35 23.90 4.10
C THR A 98 -18.21 25.25 4.81
N MET A 99 -17.28 26.07 4.34
CA MET A 99 -17.13 27.48 4.73
C MET A 99 -16.90 28.34 3.48
N GLY A 100 -17.49 29.55 3.46
CA GLY A 100 -17.44 30.50 2.34
C GLY A 100 -18.46 30.19 1.24
N ASP A 101 -18.77 31.20 0.42
CA ASP A 101 -19.91 31.11 -0.52
C ASP A 101 -19.48 30.85 -1.98
N LEU A 102 -18.56 31.66 -2.52
CA LEU A 102 -18.22 31.65 -3.96
C LEU A 102 -17.22 30.55 -4.36
N LYS A 103 -16.16 30.36 -3.57
CA LYS A 103 -15.25 29.20 -3.68
C LYS A 103 -15.09 28.56 -2.28
N PRO A 104 -16.06 27.76 -1.81
CA PRO A 104 -16.04 27.18 -0.48
C PRO A 104 -14.86 26.24 -0.26
N VAL A 105 -14.39 26.15 0.99
CA VAL A 105 -13.59 25.01 1.45
C VAL A 105 -14.49 23.95 2.10
N TYR A 106 -14.17 22.69 1.83
CA TYR A 106 -14.78 21.50 2.44
C TYR A 106 -13.89 21.05 3.60
N ILE A 107 -14.48 20.90 4.78
CA ILE A 107 -13.75 20.76 6.04
C ILE A 107 -13.78 19.32 6.53
N TYR A 108 -12.60 18.77 6.82
CA TYR A 108 -12.43 17.42 7.34
C TYR A 108 -11.66 17.47 8.66
N GLU A 109 -12.29 17.01 9.74
CA GLU A 109 -11.63 16.70 11.02
C GLU A 109 -11.02 15.31 10.92
N MET A 110 -9.71 15.21 11.15
CA MET A 110 -8.96 13.96 11.09
C MET A 110 -8.21 13.70 12.40
N GLU A 111 -8.12 12.42 12.73
CA GLU A 111 -7.21 11.88 13.72
C GLU A 111 -5.75 12.23 13.37
N TYR A 112 -5.03 12.87 14.29
CA TYR A 112 -3.62 13.20 14.08
C TYR A 112 -2.76 11.95 14.27
N LEU A 113 -2.40 11.30 13.16
CA LEU A 113 -1.43 10.20 13.18
C LEU A 113 -0.01 10.78 13.36
N PRO A 114 0.78 10.30 14.36
CA PRO A 114 2.10 10.83 14.63
C PRO A 114 3.09 10.42 13.53
N GLY A 115 3.72 11.40 12.88
CA GLY A 115 4.68 11.13 11.80
C GLY A 115 5.24 12.37 11.12
N THR A 116 5.92 12.16 10.00
CA THR A 116 6.44 13.20 9.10
C THR A 116 6.47 12.63 7.69
N ALA A 117 5.98 13.38 6.70
CA ALA A 117 5.90 12.91 5.32
C ALA A 117 7.29 12.49 4.79
N HIS A 118 7.36 11.36 4.07
CA HIS A 118 8.64 10.73 3.69
C HIS A 118 9.63 11.70 3.00
N ILE A 119 9.15 12.53 2.06
CA ILE A 119 9.96 13.54 1.37
C ILE A 119 10.56 14.61 2.32
N MET A 120 9.90 14.89 3.44
CA MET A 120 10.43 15.78 4.49
C MET A 120 11.44 15.10 5.40
N ALA A 121 11.29 13.79 5.63
CA ALA A 121 12.17 13.04 6.51
C ALA A 121 13.61 13.00 5.97
N ARG A 122 13.79 13.23 4.65
CA ARG A 122 15.09 13.33 3.97
C ARG A 122 16.04 12.20 4.36
N ILE A 123 15.51 10.98 4.40
CA ILE A 123 16.22 9.78 4.85
C ILE A 123 17.48 9.61 4.00
N PRO A 124 18.69 9.72 4.59
CA PRO A 124 19.94 9.65 3.83
C PRO A 124 20.05 8.35 3.01
N GLN A 125 20.69 8.40 1.85
CA GLN A 125 20.88 7.21 0.99
C GLN A 125 21.73 6.11 1.65
N ASN A 126 22.46 6.44 2.72
CA ASN A 126 23.20 5.51 3.56
C ASN A 126 22.47 5.12 4.88
N ASP A 127 21.32 5.72 5.23
CA ASP A 127 20.47 5.21 6.31
C ASP A 127 19.58 4.08 5.74
N VAL A 128 20.26 2.99 5.37
CA VAL A 128 19.64 1.82 4.74
C VAL A 128 18.59 1.21 5.65
N SER A 129 18.68 1.35 6.98
CA SER A 129 17.66 0.83 7.92
C SER A 129 16.34 1.61 7.84
N ARG A 130 16.36 2.94 7.86
CA ARG A 130 15.13 3.74 7.70
C ARG A 130 14.58 3.69 6.28
N GLN A 131 15.46 3.61 5.28
CA GLN A 131 15.03 3.33 3.92
C GLN A 131 14.40 1.94 3.86
N TYR A 132 15.06 0.89 4.34
CA TYR A 132 14.54 -0.48 4.32
C TYR A 132 13.18 -0.59 4.99
N ASN A 133 12.96 0.05 6.14
CA ASN A 133 11.61 0.16 6.72
C ASN A 133 10.67 0.81 5.70
N THR A 134 10.98 2.02 5.23
CA THR A 134 10.16 2.73 4.24
C THR A 134 10.13 2.07 2.84
N ILE A 135 10.90 1.00 2.56
CA ILE A 135 10.93 0.27 1.27
C ILE A 135 10.25 -1.11 1.40
N LYS A 136 10.37 -1.76 2.56
CA LYS A 136 9.50 -2.86 3.00
C LYS A 136 8.06 -2.36 3.14
N ASP A 137 7.92 -1.07 3.47
CA ASP A 137 6.67 -0.31 3.45
C ASP A 137 5.98 -0.22 2.07
N PHE A 138 6.62 -0.70 1.00
CA PHE A 138 6.47 -0.13 -0.36
C PHE A 138 6.06 -1.10 -1.56
N ALA A 139 5.70 -2.41 -1.38
CA ALA A 139 4.81 -3.46 -2.09
C ALA A 139 3.46 -4.48 -1.54
N ARG A 140 2.32 -4.54 -0.66
CA ARG A 140 1.35 -3.97 0.50
C ARG A 140 -0.14 -3.62 0.20
N VAL A 141 -0.67 -2.43 0.50
CA VAL A 141 -1.90 -1.85 -0.17
C VAL A 141 -1.69 -1.96 -1.66
N ARG A 142 -0.40 -1.79 -1.94
CA ARG A 142 0.32 -1.96 -3.20
C ARG A 142 -0.18 -3.47 -3.59
N LYS A 143 0.02 -4.51 -2.74
CA LYS A 143 -0.51 -5.90 -2.87
C LYS A 143 -2.02 -5.95 -3.16
N GLU A 144 -2.82 -5.25 -2.36
CA GLU A 144 -4.24 -5.51 -2.08
C GLU A 144 -5.23 -4.91 -3.09
N LEU A 145 -4.79 -4.22 -4.15
CA LEU A 145 -5.67 -3.24 -4.81
C LEU A 145 -6.61 -3.74 -5.94
N PRO A 146 -6.15 -4.29 -7.08
CA PRO A 146 -6.98 -4.31 -8.29
C PRO A 146 -7.85 -5.57 -8.48
N SER A 147 -7.22 -6.73 -8.64
CA SER A 147 -7.91 -7.96 -9.08
C SER A 147 -8.60 -8.73 -7.96
N LEU A 148 -8.70 -8.14 -6.75
CA LEU A 148 -9.23 -8.83 -5.59
C LEU A 148 -10.76 -8.99 -5.62
N PHE A 149 -11.51 -7.94 -5.96
CA PHE A 149 -12.85 -7.77 -5.39
C PHE A 149 -14.04 -8.18 -6.27
N LYS A 150 -13.95 -9.18 -7.17
CA LYS A 150 -15.11 -9.47 -8.07
C LYS A 150 -15.38 -10.85 -8.69
N ILE A 151 -14.40 -11.70 -9.00
CA ILE A 151 -14.65 -12.94 -9.79
C ILE A 151 -14.20 -14.20 -9.05
N LEU A 152 -12.92 -14.27 -8.68
CA LEU A 152 -12.40 -15.40 -7.91
C LEU A 152 -12.99 -15.41 -6.49
N PRO A 153 -13.27 -16.59 -5.91
CA PRO A 153 -13.80 -16.68 -4.56
C PRO A 153 -12.79 -16.15 -3.54
N PHE A 154 -13.28 -15.37 -2.60
CA PHE A 154 -12.52 -15.00 -1.40
C PHE A 154 -12.35 -16.22 -0.51
N THR A 155 -11.09 -16.54 -0.19
CA THR A 155 -10.65 -17.71 0.55
C THR A 155 -9.69 -17.28 1.67
N LEU A 156 -9.53 -18.13 2.68
CA LEU A 156 -8.50 -17.93 3.70
C LEU A 156 -7.13 -18.27 3.09
N SER A 157 -6.40 -17.24 2.69
CA SER A 157 -5.05 -17.31 2.17
C SER A 157 -4.05 -17.18 3.32
N HIS A 158 -3.04 -18.05 3.36
CA HIS A 158 -2.05 -18.18 4.45
C HIS A 158 -1.26 -16.90 4.78
N GLY A 159 -1.22 -15.93 3.86
CA GLY A 159 -0.40 -14.72 3.98
C GLY A 159 1.07 -14.97 3.64
N ASP A 160 1.71 -15.90 4.36
CA ASP A 160 3.10 -16.33 4.12
C ASP A 160 3.25 -17.85 3.87
N LEU A 161 2.91 -18.32 2.66
CA LEU A 161 3.04 -19.73 2.27
C LEU A 161 4.40 -19.98 1.58
N ASN A 162 5.40 -20.41 2.34
CA ASN A 162 6.75 -20.68 1.83
C ASN A 162 7.36 -21.98 2.43
N THR A 163 8.59 -22.33 2.01
CA THR A 163 9.31 -23.55 2.39
C THR A 163 9.61 -23.71 3.89
N MET A 164 9.65 -22.64 4.68
CA MET A 164 9.80 -22.72 6.14
C MET A 164 8.49 -23.04 6.87
N ASN A 165 7.35 -22.72 6.23
CA ASN A 165 6.00 -22.86 6.79
C ASN A 165 5.28 -24.13 6.31
N LEU A 166 5.95 -24.96 5.51
CA LEU A 166 5.50 -26.26 5.04
C LEU A 166 6.25 -27.38 5.77
N LEU A 167 5.54 -28.14 6.61
CA LEU A 167 6.10 -29.33 7.24
C LEU A 167 5.95 -30.52 6.28
N VAL A 168 7.05 -31.24 6.06
CA VAL A 168 7.08 -32.45 5.22
C VAL A 168 7.60 -33.65 6.02
N ASN A 169 7.12 -34.84 5.69
CA ASN A 169 7.73 -36.10 6.13
C ASN A 169 9.07 -36.28 5.38
N PRO A 170 10.21 -36.45 6.07
CA PRO A 170 11.53 -36.46 5.42
C PRO A 170 11.84 -37.75 4.63
N GLU A 171 11.07 -38.82 4.82
CA GLU A 171 11.25 -40.11 4.14
C GLU A 171 10.44 -40.20 2.84
N THR A 172 9.38 -39.40 2.70
CA THR A 172 8.40 -39.49 1.60
C THR A 172 8.14 -38.17 0.87
N GLY A 173 8.55 -37.03 1.43
CA GLY A 173 8.31 -35.70 0.88
C GLY A 173 6.86 -35.20 0.97
N HIS A 174 5.92 -36.00 1.49
CA HIS A 174 4.53 -35.58 1.66
C HIS A 174 4.40 -34.46 2.71
N ILE A 175 3.58 -33.45 2.39
CA ILE A 175 3.21 -32.38 3.33
C ILE A 175 2.40 -32.98 4.48
N THR A 176 2.88 -32.81 5.71
CA THR A 176 2.24 -33.27 6.95
C THR A 176 1.58 -32.15 7.72
N GLY A 177 1.89 -30.88 7.41
CA GLY A 177 1.27 -29.71 8.02
C GLY A 177 1.66 -28.40 7.34
N ILE A 178 0.86 -27.37 7.58
CA ILE A 178 1.14 -25.99 7.19
C ILE A 178 1.05 -25.15 8.47
N VAL A 179 2.07 -24.36 8.77
CA VAL A 179 2.26 -23.68 10.07
C VAL A 179 2.56 -22.20 9.90
N ASP A 180 2.44 -21.44 10.98
CA ASP A 180 2.52 -19.97 11.02
C ASP A 180 1.49 -19.24 10.14
N TRP A 181 0.21 -19.51 10.41
CA TRP A 181 -0.94 -18.84 9.79
C TRP A 181 -1.09 -17.37 10.23
N ALA A 182 -0.11 -16.76 10.91
CA ALA A 182 -0.26 -15.44 11.55
C ALA A 182 -0.52 -14.29 10.56
N GLU A 183 -0.08 -14.40 9.30
CA GLU A 183 -0.34 -13.40 8.26
C GLU A 183 -1.64 -13.62 7.46
N SER A 184 -2.46 -14.62 7.84
CA SER A 184 -3.59 -15.10 7.04
C SER A 184 -4.69 -14.05 6.81
N ARG A 185 -5.27 -14.05 5.61
CA ARG A 185 -6.24 -13.03 5.14
C ARG A 185 -7.31 -13.63 4.25
N ILE A 186 -8.44 -12.93 4.18
CA ILE A 186 -9.50 -13.17 3.22
C ILE A 186 -9.13 -12.47 1.91
N LEU A 187 -8.61 -13.24 0.94
CA LEU A 187 -8.13 -12.80 -0.37
C LEU A 187 -8.68 -13.74 -1.45
N PRO A 188 -8.61 -13.41 -2.75
CA PRO A 188 -8.92 -14.36 -3.80
C PRO A 188 -8.05 -15.61 -3.69
N PHE A 189 -8.70 -16.71 -4.04
CA PHE A 189 -8.01 -17.91 -4.50
C PHE A 189 -6.91 -17.55 -5.52
N GLY A 190 -5.76 -18.22 -5.44
CA GLY A 190 -4.59 -17.92 -6.27
C GLY A 190 -3.55 -16.97 -5.66
N PHE A 191 -3.91 -16.08 -4.71
CA PHE A 191 -2.93 -15.12 -4.16
C PHE A 191 -1.78 -15.77 -3.37
N ALA A 192 -2.03 -16.90 -2.68
CA ALA A 192 -0.98 -17.67 -2.00
C ALA A 192 0.00 -18.37 -2.97
N LEU A 193 -0.33 -18.50 -4.27
CA LEU A 193 0.46 -19.28 -5.22
C LEU A 193 1.80 -18.64 -5.63
N TYR A 194 2.14 -17.46 -5.10
CA TYR A 194 3.52 -16.95 -5.15
C TYR A 194 4.49 -17.92 -4.45
N GLY A 195 4.01 -18.64 -3.42
CA GLY A 195 4.76 -19.67 -2.68
C GLY A 195 5.37 -20.73 -3.59
N LEU A 196 4.72 -21.03 -4.72
CA LEU A 196 5.22 -21.97 -5.72
C LEU A 196 6.59 -21.60 -6.29
N GLU A 197 6.95 -20.31 -6.46
CA GLU A 197 8.32 -20.02 -6.93
C GLU A 197 9.36 -20.37 -5.86
N ASN A 198 9.06 -20.15 -4.58
CA ASN A 198 9.96 -20.50 -3.45
C ASN A 198 10.14 -22.03 -3.26
N LEU A 199 9.30 -22.86 -3.89
CA LEU A 199 9.47 -24.31 -3.98
C LEU A 199 10.29 -24.75 -5.22
N LEU A 200 10.55 -23.84 -6.15
CA LEU A 200 11.15 -24.12 -7.46
C LEU A 200 12.54 -23.48 -7.63
N GLY A 201 12.98 -22.65 -6.68
CA GLY A 201 14.25 -21.95 -6.73
C GLY A 201 14.55 -21.12 -5.49
N TRP A 202 15.61 -20.32 -5.57
CA TRP A 202 16.18 -19.52 -4.49
C TRP A 202 16.79 -18.22 -5.04
N MET A 203 17.10 -17.27 -4.16
CA MET A 203 17.65 -15.94 -4.50
C MET A 203 18.99 -15.70 -3.81
N ASP A 204 19.94 -15.09 -4.51
CA ASP A 204 21.20 -14.58 -3.94
C ASP A 204 21.57 -13.18 -4.46
N SER A 205 22.86 -12.81 -4.37
CA SER A 205 23.39 -11.54 -4.86
C SER A 205 23.59 -11.46 -6.38
N ALA A 206 23.56 -12.59 -7.09
CA ALA A 206 23.60 -12.65 -8.56
C ALA A 206 22.17 -12.67 -9.15
N GLY A 207 21.19 -13.21 -8.43
CA GLY A 207 19.78 -13.10 -8.78
C GLY A 207 18.96 -14.33 -8.38
N TRP A 208 17.90 -14.59 -9.15
CA TRP A 208 17.03 -15.75 -8.94
C TRP A 208 17.55 -16.98 -9.71
N HIS A 209 17.68 -18.09 -9.00
CA HIS A 209 18.14 -19.37 -9.53
C HIS A 209 17.03 -20.42 -9.36
N TYR A 210 16.65 -21.09 -10.44
CA TYR A 210 15.76 -22.25 -10.38
C TYR A 210 16.56 -23.54 -10.14
N TYR A 211 15.96 -24.53 -9.47
CA TYR A 211 16.52 -25.89 -9.39
C TYR A 211 16.37 -26.62 -10.73
N ASP A 212 17.28 -27.56 -11.05
CA ASP A 212 17.39 -28.17 -12.40
C ASP A 212 16.05 -28.69 -12.97
N HIS A 213 15.24 -29.34 -12.13
CA HIS A 213 13.95 -29.95 -12.51
C HIS A 213 12.73 -29.00 -12.39
N TYR A 214 12.93 -27.68 -12.20
CA TYR A 214 11.83 -26.76 -11.89
C TYR A 214 10.69 -26.76 -12.93
N ARG A 215 11.00 -26.99 -14.21
CA ARG A 215 9.98 -27.00 -15.28
C ARG A 215 9.03 -28.19 -15.15
N GLU A 216 9.56 -29.34 -14.80
CA GLU A 216 8.81 -30.58 -14.62
C GLU A 216 7.93 -30.48 -13.37
N LEU A 217 8.50 -29.98 -12.26
CA LEU A 217 7.77 -29.71 -11.01
C LEU A 217 6.68 -28.64 -11.18
N LYS A 218 6.95 -27.56 -11.94
CA LYS A 218 5.97 -26.50 -12.22
C LYS A 218 4.83 -26.99 -13.12
N ASN A 219 5.11 -27.87 -14.08
CA ASN A 219 4.09 -28.51 -14.90
C ASN A 219 3.23 -29.49 -14.07
N LEU A 220 3.87 -30.35 -13.27
CA LEU A 220 3.19 -31.29 -12.36
C LEU A 220 2.26 -30.56 -11.38
N PHE A 221 2.70 -29.41 -10.83
CA PHE A 221 1.86 -28.56 -10.00
C PHE A 221 0.59 -28.13 -10.77
N TRP A 222 0.72 -27.56 -11.96
CA TRP A 222 -0.44 -27.05 -12.71
C TRP A 222 -1.38 -28.16 -13.21
N GLN A 223 -0.85 -29.34 -13.54
CA GLN A 223 -1.67 -30.53 -13.86
C GLN A 223 -2.48 -30.98 -12.64
N THR A 224 -1.81 -31.21 -11.50
CA THR A 224 -2.45 -31.60 -10.23
C THR A 224 -3.49 -30.55 -9.77
N PHE A 225 -3.17 -29.27 -9.96
CA PHE A 225 -4.07 -28.17 -9.66
C PHE A 225 -5.32 -28.21 -10.56
N GLN A 226 -5.16 -28.37 -11.87
CA GLN A 226 -6.28 -28.47 -12.83
C GLN A 226 -7.15 -29.72 -12.58
N GLU A 227 -6.55 -30.85 -12.18
CA GLU A 227 -7.27 -32.08 -11.81
C GLU A 227 -8.11 -31.95 -10.53
N GLY A 228 -7.74 -31.05 -9.61
CA GLY A 228 -8.56 -30.68 -8.45
C GLY A 228 -9.55 -29.53 -8.75
N ALA A 229 -9.17 -28.61 -9.63
CA ALA A 229 -9.91 -27.40 -10.01
C ALA A 229 -10.99 -27.63 -11.08
N ARG A 230 -11.70 -28.77 -11.04
CA ARG A 230 -12.56 -29.26 -12.15
C ARG A 230 -13.73 -28.35 -12.51
N ASP A 231 -14.19 -27.51 -11.58
CA ASP A 231 -15.29 -26.57 -11.78
C ASP A 231 -14.84 -25.21 -12.34
N PHE A 232 -13.52 -24.99 -12.50
CA PHE A 232 -12.94 -23.78 -13.07
C PHE A 232 -12.69 -23.92 -14.57
N SER A 233 -13.02 -22.89 -15.36
CA SER A 233 -12.72 -22.84 -16.79
C SER A 233 -11.27 -22.46 -17.07
N ASP A 234 -10.80 -22.64 -18.31
CA ASP A 234 -9.47 -22.18 -18.73
C ASP A 234 -9.27 -20.67 -18.46
N ALA A 235 -10.33 -19.86 -18.59
CA ALA A 235 -10.30 -18.43 -18.28
C ALA A 235 -10.16 -18.14 -16.78
N ASP A 236 -10.72 -19.00 -15.92
CA ASP A 236 -10.51 -18.91 -14.47
C ASP A 236 -9.10 -19.36 -14.08
N LEU A 237 -8.55 -20.38 -14.74
CA LEU A 237 -7.17 -20.81 -14.55
C LEU A 237 -6.18 -19.71 -14.97
N ASP A 238 -6.43 -19.00 -16.06
CA ASP A 238 -5.66 -17.81 -16.44
C ASP A 238 -5.85 -16.66 -15.44
N LEU A 239 -7.06 -16.43 -14.93
CA LEU A 239 -7.29 -15.45 -13.88
C LEU A 239 -6.59 -15.83 -12.56
N ILE A 240 -6.43 -17.12 -12.26
CA ILE A 240 -5.63 -17.63 -11.14
C ILE A 240 -4.12 -17.41 -11.39
N ARG A 241 -3.63 -17.54 -12.63
CA ARG A 241 -2.25 -17.14 -12.99
C ARG A 241 -2.03 -15.63 -12.79
N VAL A 242 -3.03 -14.80 -13.12
CA VAL A 242 -3.01 -13.35 -12.84
C VAL A 242 -3.10 -13.06 -11.34
N ALA A 243 -3.95 -13.76 -10.58
CA ALA A 243 -4.05 -13.63 -9.13
C ALA A 243 -2.76 -14.07 -8.41
N ARG A 244 -2.04 -15.06 -8.96
CA ARG A 244 -0.70 -15.45 -8.54
C ARG A 244 0.35 -14.37 -8.84
N MET A 245 0.29 -13.72 -10.00
CA MET A 245 1.19 -12.62 -10.35
C MET A 245 0.91 -11.38 -9.50
N ALA A 246 -0.36 -11.08 -9.28
CA ALA A 246 -0.78 -10.14 -8.26
C ALA A 246 -0.23 -10.58 -6.90
N GLY A 247 -0.27 -11.88 -6.56
CA GLY A 247 0.39 -12.57 -5.44
C GLY A 247 1.92 -12.40 -5.31
N ILE A 248 2.62 -12.07 -6.40
CA ILE A 248 4.06 -11.78 -6.41
C ILE A 248 4.30 -10.29 -6.22
N PHE A 249 3.56 -9.43 -6.93
CA PHE A 249 3.45 -8.02 -6.60
C PHE A 249 2.91 -7.79 -5.18
N TYR A 250 2.22 -8.79 -4.63
CA TYR A 250 1.78 -8.97 -3.26
C TYR A 250 3.03 -9.26 -2.42
N HIS A 251 3.57 -10.48 -2.38
CA HIS A 251 4.50 -10.84 -1.30
C HIS A 251 5.75 -9.92 -1.18
N TYR A 252 6.35 -9.49 -2.29
CA TYR A 252 7.66 -8.85 -2.26
C TYR A 252 7.58 -7.33 -2.00
N GLY A 253 7.32 -6.96 -0.71
CA GLY A 253 6.12 -6.23 -0.22
C GLY A 253 6.13 -4.72 0.23
N PHE A 254 4.90 -4.19 0.51
CA PHE A 254 4.15 -2.82 0.75
C PHE A 254 3.87 -3.08 2.29
N ASN A 255 3.86 -2.15 3.28
CA ASN A 255 4.41 -2.58 4.60
C ASN A 255 3.84 -3.87 5.20
N PHE A 256 4.73 -4.79 5.56
CA PHE A 256 4.42 -5.77 6.59
C PHE A 256 4.63 -5.15 7.96
N ASP A 257 3.68 -4.25 8.26
CA ASP A 257 3.28 -3.79 9.59
C ASP A 257 2.56 -4.93 10.32
N ALA A 258 2.52 -4.84 11.64
CA ALA A 258 2.07 -5.90 12.53
C ALA A 258 0.57 -6.23 12.48
N LYS A 259 -0.26 -5.43 11.80
CA LYS A 259 -1.73 -5.57 11.87
C LYS A 259 -2.36 -5.99 10.56
N GLY A 260 -2.09 -5.27 9.47
CA GLY A 260 -2.93 -5.42 8.28
C GLY A 260 -2.54 -4.56 7.09
N VAL A 261 -1.96 -3.39 7.36
CA VAL A 261 -2.05 -2.22 6.47
C VAL A 261 -0.66 -1.63 6.20
N VAL A 262 -0.53 -0.40 5.69
CA VAL A 262 0.43 -0.11 4.61
C VAL A 262 0.84 1.35 4.52
N GLN A 263 2.07 1.57 4.06
CA GLN A 263 2.77 2.85 4.16
C GLN A 263 3.14 3.56 2.82
N SER A 264 3.67 2.97 1.72
CA SER A 264 3.68 3.58 0.33
C SER A 264 4.19 2.70 -0.87
N VAL A 265 5.11 3.14 -1.78
CA VAL A 265 5.32 2.62 -3.17
C VAL A 265 6.80 2.52 -3.64
N ARG A 266 7.25 1.35 -4.16
CA ARG A 266 8.62 0.75 -4.03
C ARG A 266 9.91 1.39 -4.54
N GLY A 267 11.01 0.99 -3.88
CA GLY A 267 12.42 1.31 -4.17
C GLY A 267 13.39 0.12 -3.96
N GLN A 268 14.65 0.32 -4.37
CA GLN A 268 15.56 -0.74 -4.84
C GLN A 268 16.51 -1.37 -3.81
N SER A 269 16.82 -0.70 -2.70
CA SER A 269 17.82 -1.16 -1.72
C SER A 269 17.42 -2.39 -0.89
N GLY A 270 16.17 -2.86 -1.00
CA GLY A 270 15.60 -3.87 -0.10
C GLY A 270 15.76 -5.35 -0.52
N GLY A 271 16.46 -5.64 -1.63
CA GLY A 271 16.70 -7.01 -2.18
C GLY A 271 15.44 -7.71 -2.74
N SER A 272 14.33 -7.62 -2.03
CA SER A 272 13.03 -8.17 -2.40
C SER A 272 12.44 -7.60 -3.70
N LEU A 273 12.92 -6.46 -4.24
CA LEU A 273 12.55 -6.08 -5.61
C LEU A 273 13.09 -7.05 -6.66
N ALA A 274 14.25 -7.69 -6.44
CA ALA A 274 14.80 -8.65 -7.39
C ALA A 274 13.87 -9.86 -7.61
N TYR A 275 13.00 -10.20 -6.66
CA TYR A 275 11.95 -11.22 -6.85
C TYR A 275 10.84 -10.70 -7.78
N VAL A 276 10.43 -9.44 -7.63
CA VAL A 276 9.50 -8.80 -8.57
C VAL A 276 10.13 -8.73 -9.95
N ASP A 277 11.40 -8.32 -10.05
CA ASP A 277 12.09 -8.20 -11.32
C ASP A 277 12.25 -9.57 -12.00
N ALA A 278 12.72 -10.59 -11.28
CA ALA A 278 12.90 -11.95 -11.80
C ALA A 278 11.59 -12.58 -12.33
N PHE A 279 10.47 -12.41 -11.62
CA PHE A 279 9.20 -13.04 -11.97
C PHE A 279 8.31 -12.19 -12.90
N CYS A 280 8.47 -10.86 -12.93
CA CYS A 280 7.63 -9.98 -13.75
C CYS A 280 8.31 -9.52 -15.05
N VAL A 281 9.64 -9.38 -15.11
CA VAL A 281 10.36 -9.00 -16.34
C VAL A 281 10.39 -10.17 -17.34
N THR A 282 10.30 -11.41 -16.87
CA THR A 282 10.26 -12.62 -17.70
C THR A 282 8.94 -12.84 -18.44
N VAL A 283 7.91 -11.99 -18.25
CA VAL A 283 6.59 -12.11 -18.90
C VAL A 283 6.39 -11.05 -20.01
N MET A 284 7.40 -10.88 -20.86
CA MET A 284 7.22 -10.26 -22.18
C MET A 284 8.01 -11.01 -23.27
N PRO A 285 7.43 -12.05 -23.90
CA PRO A 285 7.84 -12.47 -25.23
C PRO A 285 7.41 -11.40 -26.25
N VAL A 286 8.18 -10.31 -26.35
CA VAL A 286 7.98 -9.27 -27.38
C VAL A 286 8.40 -9.83 -28.73
N ASN A 287 7.50 -10.56 -29.38
CA ASN A 287 7.61 -10.92 -30.79
C ASN A 287 7.38 -9.67 -31.67
N ILE A 288 8.38 -8.80 -31.72
CA ILE A 288 8.58 -7.87 -32.84
C ILE A 288 9.54 -8.57 -33.83
N ARG A 289 9.25 -8.40 -35.12
CA ARG A 289 9.91 -9.11 -36.24
C ARG A 289 11.30 -8.54 -36.56
#